data_AF-A0A6A5T036-F1
#
_entry.id   AF-A0A6A5T036-F1
#
_cell.length_a   1.000
_cell.length_b   1.000
_cell.length_c   1.000
_cell.angle_alpha   90.00
_cell.angle_beta   90.00
_cell.angle_gamma   90.00
#
_symmetry.space_group_name_H-M   'P 1'
#
loop_
_entity.id
_entity.type
_entity.pdbx_description
1 polymer ?
#
loop_
_entity_poly.entity_id
_entity_poly.type
_entity_poly.pdbx_seq_one_letter_code
_entity_poly.pdbx_strand_id
1 'polypeptide(L)' 'MCKKAACDSCHKTTWWGCGKHVAGVMQNVPSENWCTCGPRIEQEGHQYPPMGTLVSA' A
#
# COMPACT_ATOMS: atom_id res chain seq x y z
N MET A 1 5.41 -11.94 -5.63
CA MET A 1 5.44 -10.77 -6.56
C MET A 1 4.60 -9.66 -5.97
N CYS A 2 5.17 -8.47 -5.81
CA CYS A 2 4.38 -7.32 -5.36
C CYS A 2 3.62 -6.71 -6.54
N LYS A 3 2.38 -6.28 -6.33
CA LYS A 3 1.53 -5.68 -7.37
C LYS A 3 0.67 -4.58 -6.80
N LYS A 4 0.18 -3.68 -7.67
CA LYS A 4 -0.86 -2.70 -7.30
C LYS A 4 -2.16 -3.42 -6.94
N ALA A 5 -2.85 -2.95 -5.92
CA ALA A 5 -4.14 -3.45 -5.46
C ALA A 5 -5.03 -2.28 -5.03
N ALA A 6 -6.34 -2.49 -4.91
CA ALA A 6 -7.24 -1.52 -4.29
C ALA A 6 -7.50 -1.93 -2.84
N CYS A 7 -7.54 -0.96 -1.94
CA CYS A 7 -7.98 -1.19 -0.57
C CYS A 7 -9.51 -1.26 -0.56
N ASP A 8 -10.08 -2.27 0.06
CA ASP A 8 -11.54 -2.41 0.15
C ASP A 8 -12.15 -1.42 1.17
N SER A 9 -11.42 -1.11 2.24
CA SER A 9 -11.90 -0.22 3.32
C SER A 9 -12.00 1.25 2.89
N CYS A 10 -10.97 1.77 2.20
CA CYS A 10 -10.92 3.18 1.79
C CYS A 10 -11.04 3.39 0.28
N HIS A 11 -11.16 2.31 -0.52
CA HIS A 11 -11.24 2.33 -1.99
C HIS A 11 -10.06 3.00 -2.72
N LYS A 12 -8.99 3.35 -1.99
CA LYS A 12 -7.76 3.93 -2.55
C LYS A 12 -6.76 2.86 -2.98
N THR A 13 -5.76 3.27 -3.74
CA THR A 13 -4.72 2.36 -4.24
C THR A 13 -3.78 1.95 -3.12
N THR A 14 -3.52 0.66 -3.03
CA THR A 14 -2.52 0.06 -2.17
C THR A 14 -1.68 -0.94 -2.97
N TRP A 15 -0.85 -1.73 -2.31
CA TRP A 15 -0.02 -2.76 -2.89
C TRP A 15 -0.30 -4.09 -2.20
N TRP A 16 -0.03 -5.18 -2.90
CA TRP A 16 -0.16 -6.54 -2.38
C TRP A 16 1.14 -7.30 -2.61
N GLY A 17 1.66 -8.00 -1.60
CA GLY A 17 2.90 -8.79 -1.71
C GLY A 17 3.73 -8.77 -0.42
N CYS A 18 5.06 -8.87 -0.55
CA CYS A 18 5.98 -8.98 0.59
C CYS A 18 6.49 -7.65 1.16
N GLY A 19 6.04 -6.49 0.65
CA GLY A 19 6.43 -5.16 1.15
C GLY A 19 7.75 -4.64 0.60
N LYS A 20 8.72 -5.53 0.35
CA LYS A 20 10.05 -5.15 -0.16
C LYS A 20 10.07 -4.41 -1.50
N HIS A 21 9.03 -4.55 -2.32
CA HIS A 21 8.95 -3.89 -3.62
C HIS A 21 7.86 -2.82 -3.69
N VAL A 22 7.39 -2.33 -2.53
CA VAL A 22 6.31 -1.34 -2.45
C VAL A 22 6.66 -0.04 -3.19
N ALA A 23 7.91 0.41 -3.09
CA ALA A 23 8.38 1.63 -3.74
C ALA A 23 8.15 1.57 -5.26
N GLY A 24 8.55 0.46 -5.90
CA GLY A 24 8.35 0.26 -7.34
C GLY A 24 6.87 0.08 -7.74
N VAL A 25 6.04 -0.49 -6.86
CA VAL A 25 4.59 -0.62 -7.11
C VAL A 25 3.90 0.75 -7.04
N MET A 26 4.25 1.55 -6.04
CA MET A 26 3.61 2.84 -5.75
C MET A 26 4.23 4.00 -6.54
N GLN A 27 5.36 3.82 -7.24
CA GLN A 27 6.04 4.90 -7.97
C GLN A 27 5.15 5.63 -8.99
N ASN A 28 4.17 4.92 -9.58
CA ASN A 28 3.27 5.46 -10.61
C ASN A 28 1.91 5.89 -10.01
N VAL A 29 1.78 5.85 -8.69
CA VAL A 29 0.56 6.21 -7.98
C VAL A 29 0.87 7.47 -7.19
N PRO A 30 0.18 8.59 -7.43
CA PRO A 30 0.39 9.80 -6.64
C PRO A 30 -0.08 9.56 -5.20
N SER A 31 0.59 10.19 -4.23
CA SER A 31 0.37 9.96 -2.79
C SER A 31 -1.07 10.25 -2.34
N GLU A 32 -1.80 11.14 -3.03
CA GLU A 32 -3.23 11.42 -2.79
C GLU A 32 -4.14 10.18 -2.99
N ASN A 33 -3.70 9.28 -3.88
CA ASN A 33 -4.40 8.07 -4.26
C ASN A 33 -3.94 6.86 -3.45
N TRP A 34 -2.98 7.04 -2.53
CA TRP A 34 -2.52 5.99 -1.64
C TRP A 34 -3.54 5.72 -0.53
N CYS A 35 -3.68 4.46 -0.18
CA CYS A 35 -4.47 4.04 0.96
C CYS A 35 -4.06 4.80 2.23
N THR A 36 -5.06 5.34 2.92
CA THR A 36 -4.88 6.11 4.16
C THR A 36 -5.08 5.25 5.40
N CYS A 37 -5.37 3.96 5.24
CA CYS A 37 -5.52 3.02 6.35
C CYS A 37 -4.19 2.84 7.10
N GLY A 38 -4.27 2.53 8.39
CA GLY A 38 -3.13 2.17 9.22
C GLY A 38 -3.14 0.69 9.61
N PRO A 39 -2.01 0.16 10.14
CA PRO A 39 -0.72 0.84 10.31
C PRO A 39 0.08 0.91 9.00
N ARG A 40 0.76 2.03 8.77
CA ARG A 40 1.67 2.19 7.62
C ARG A 40 2.93 1.37 7.85
N ILE A 41 3.51 0.86 6.76
CA ILE A 41 4.81 0.17 6.82
C ILE A 41 5.92 1.14 6.44
N GLU A 42 7.07 1.00 7.07
CA GLU A 42 8.28 1.71 6.66
C GLU A 42 9.13 0.79 5.78
N GLN A 43 9.48 1.24 4.58
CA GLN A 43 10.38 0.53 3.67
C GLN A 43 11.40 1.52 3.14
N GLU A 44 12.69 1.21 3.31
CA GLU A 44 13.80 2.05 2.84
C GLU A 44 13.69 3.51 3.31
N GLY A 45 13.22 3.73 4.55
CA GLY A 45 13.03 5.06 5.14
C GLY A 45 11.79 5.83 4.65
N HIS A 46 10.96 5.21 3.81
CA HIS A 46 9.69 5.79 3.34
C HIS A 46 8.48 5.06 3.94
N GLN A 47 7.46 5.82 4.33
CA GLN A 47 6.21 5.28 4.83
C GLN A 47 5.24 4.99 3.68
N TYR A 48 4.80 3.74 3.59
CA TYR A 48 3.85 3.28 2.58
C TYR A 48 2.56 2.77 3.24
N PRO A 49 1.43 2.78 2.51
CA PRO A 49 0.19 2.19 2.99
C PRO A 49 0.36 0.72 3.42
N PRO A 50 -0.52 0.18 4.27
CA PRO A 50 -0.54 -1.24 4.58
C PRO A 50 -0.84 -2.07 3.34
N MET A 51 -0.36 -3.31 3.33
CA MET A 51 -0.70 -4.28 2.30
C MET A 51 -2.23 -4.39 2.15
N GLY A 52 -2.72 -4.42 0.91
CA GLY A 52 -4.11 -4.63 0.56
C GLY A 52 -4.58 -6.03 0.96
N THR A 53 -4.96 -6.18 2.21
CA THR A 53 -5.59 -7.39 2.76
C THR A 53 -6.87 -6.92 3.41
N LEU A 54 -8.00 -7.33 2.84
CA LEU A 54 -9.30 -7.20 3.48
C LEU A 54 -9.19 -7.73 4.93
N VAL A 55 -9.48 -6.87 5.91
CA VAL A 55 -9.84 -7.19 7.31
C VAL A 55 -8.64 -7.58 8.21
N SER A 56 -8.43 -7.02 9.41
CA SER A 56 -9.31 -7.02 10.60
C SER A 56 -8.91 -5.87 11.56
N ALA A 57 -9.88 -5.21 12.20
CA ALA A 57 -10.19 -5.33 13.64
C ALA A 57 -9.08 -4.82 14.57
#